data_AF-B6WQ25-F1
#
_entry.id   AF-B6WQ25-F1
#
_cell.length_a   1.000
_cell.length_b   1.000
_cell.length_c   1.000
_cell.angle_alpha   90.00
_cell.angle_beta   90.00
_cell.angle_gamma   90.00
#
_symmetry.space_group_name_H-M   'P 1'
#
loop_
_entity.id
_entity.type
_entity.pdbx_description
1 polymer ?
#
loop_
_entity_poly.entity_id
_entity_poly.type
_entity_poly.pdbx_seq_one_letter_code
_entity_poly.pdbx_strand_id
1 'polypeptide(L)'
;MDIRSASRPISGSVARSGAQAEGIVPPATVANEKPVPTVPEVDGEAGIKSPLEEFGPESVIKSYLDFLHARNITDDDIRDVLECLITSGNVSWRFELFDRIPVEFRVRPSWVDDYILELVDRETADNDRVSMMRYNNLVAVCNLAASMAAFRDETYRVETKEDFEKARKRVQDMPYIIQNALVNKLAVFDRTIAVATSDWAVKNFMRPRKEK
;
A
#
# COMPACT_ATOMS: atom_id res chain seq x y z
N MET A 1 0.06 15.99 -7.61
CA MET A 1 0.22 14.78 -8.44
C MET A 1 -1.18 14.29 -8.73
N ASP A 2 -1.59 14.33 -9.99
CA ASP A 2 -2.98 14.13 -10.43
C ASP A 2 -3.34 12.64 -10.56
N ILE A 3 -4.47 12.24 -9.96
CA ILE A 3 -5.16 10.95 -10.18
C ILE A 3 -5.91 10.91 -11.53
N ARG A 4 -5.86 11.99 -12.32
CA ARG A 4 -6.71 12.25 -13.49
C ARG A 4 -6.47 11.41 -14.76
N SER A 5 -5.71 10.33 -14.70
CA SER A 5 -5.41 9.51 -15.89
C SER A 5 -6.13 8.17 -15.89
N ALA A 6 -7.47 8.23 -15.83
CA ALA A 6 -8.29 7.18 -16.43
C ALA A 6 -8.50 7.52 -17.93
N SER A 7 -8.07 6.60 -18.80
CA SER A 7 -8.45 6.41 -20.23
C SER A 7 -7.54 6.93 -21.37
N ARG A 8 -7.00 5.94 -22.14
CA ARG A 8 -6.70 5.84 -23.60
C ARG A 8 -5.51 6.60 -24.25
N PRO A 9 -4.93 6.04 -25.35
CA PRO A 9 -3.52 6.24 -25.72
C PRO A 9 -3.31 7.29 -26.81
N ILE A 10 -2.26 8.11 -26.68
CA ILE A 10 -1.78 8.97 -27.78
C ILE A 10 -0.25 8.91 -27.87
N SER A 11 0.19 8.69 -29.10
CA SER A 11 1.58 8.61 -29.60
C SER A 11 2.30 9.97 -29.65
N GLY A 12 3.65 9.91 -29.68
CA GLY A 12 4.54 10.98 -30.15
C GLY A 12 5.43 11.57 -29.04
N SER A 13 6.66 11.09 -28.82
CA SER A 13 7.92 11.36 -29.54
C SER A 13 8.77 12.51 -28.96
N VAL A 14 10.06 12.18 -28.73
CA VAL A 14 11.28 12.99 -28.89
C VAL A 14 11.93 13.64 -27.65
N ALA A 15 13.04 12.98 -27.22
CA ALA A 15 14.38 13.50 -26.87
C ALA A 15 14.53 14.44 -25.63
N ARG A 16 15.66 14.54 -24.92
CA ARG A 16 17.08 14.21 -25.17
C ARG A 16 17.87 14.40 -23.86
N SER A 17 19.02 13.72 -23.74
CA SER A 17 20.25 14.12 -22.99
C SER A 17 20.17 14.12 -21.44
N GLY A 18 21.05 13.52 -20.64
CA GLY A 18 22.45 13.14 -20.85
C GLY A 18 23.33 13.96 -19.89
N ALA A 19 23.73 13.39 -18.75
CA ALA A 19 24.92 13.77 -17.97
C ALA A 19 25.21 12.74 -16.86
N GLN A 20 26.39 12.14 -16.93
CA GLN A 20 27.01 11.31 -15.90
C GLN A 20 27.66 12.20 -14.83
N ALA A 21 27.67 11.75 -13.57
CA ALA A 21 28.64 12.18 -12.57
C ALA A 21 28.96 11.01 -11.63
N GLU A 22 30.22 10.59 -11.64
CA GLU A 22 30.81 9.57 -10.78
C GLU A 22 31.17 10.14 -9.40
N GLY A 23 31.05 9.29 -8.37
CA GLY A 23 31.98 9.22 -7.24
C GLY A 23 31.69 10.07 -5.98
N ILE A 24 31.52 9.40 -4.83
CA ILE A 24 32.53 9.29 -3.74
C ILE A 24 31.85 8.64 -2.51
N VAL A 25 32.47 7.56 -2.00
CA VAL A 25 32.08 6.84 -0.77
C VAL A 25 32.77 7.49 0.44
N PRO A 26 32.06 7.85 1.53
CA PRO A 26 32.71 8.25 2.77
C PRO A 26 33.10 7.03 3.63
N PRO A 27 34.24 7.07 4.34
CA PRO A 27 34.79 5.94 5.08
C PRO A 27 34.04 5.65 6.38
N ALA A 28 34.06 4.37 6.77
CA ALA A 28 33.48 3.86 8.01
C ALA A 28 34.25 4.35 9.26
N THR A 29 33.54 4.91 10.23
CA THR A 29 34.07 5.24 11.56
C THR A 29 33.74 4.12 12.55
N VAL A 30 34.79 3.69 13.26
CA VAL A 30 34.80 2.64 14.29
C VAL A 30 34.01 3.06 15.53
N ALA A 31 33.35 2.07 16.14
CA ALA A 31 32.45 2.17 17.28
C ALA A 31 33.11 2.75 18.54
N ASN A 32 32.33 3.55 19.28
CA ASN A 32 32.62 3.92 20.67
C ASN A 32 31.39 3.54 21.50
N GLU A 33 31.55 2.51 22.34
CA GLU A 33 30.49 1.96 23.18
C GLU A 33 30.04 3.00 24.22
N LYS A 34 28.76 3.37 24.17
CA LYS A 34 28.07 4.04 25.29
C LYS A 34 27.29 3.00 26.09
N PRO A 35 27.13 3.15 27.42
CA PRO A 35 26.44 2.18 28.25
C PRO A 35 24.97 2.09 27.83
N VAL A 36 24.47 0.87 27.71
CA VAL A 36 23.07 0.55 27.44
C VAL A 36 22.20 1.13 28.56
N PRO A 37 21.15 1.93 28.27
CA PRO A 37 20.16 2.28 29.28
C PRO A 37 19.38 1.01 29.64
N THR A 38 19.33 0.68 30.93
CA THR A 38 18.50 -0.39 31.48
C THR A 38 17.04 -0.16 31.06
N VAL A 39 16.49 -1.07 30.27
CA VAL A 39 15.07 -1.10 29.92
C VAL A 39 14.31 -1.54 31.18
N PRO A 40 13.26 -0.84 31.63
CA PRO A 40 12.42 -1.32 32.72
C PRO A 40 11.74 -2.62 32.27
N GLU A 41 11.83 -3.67 33.08
CA GLU A 41 11.01 -4.87 32.92
C GLU A 41 9.53 -4.44 33.01
N VAL A 42 8.82 -4.58 31.90
CA VAL A 42 7.36 -4.49 31.87
C VAL A 42 6.85 -5.92 32.00
N ASP A 43 6.60 -6.31 33.25
CA ASP A 43 5.80 -7.47 33.59
C ASP A 43 4.35 -7.19 33.17
N GLY A 44 3.77 -8.11 32.40
CA GLY A 44 2.35 -8.10 32.04
C GLY A 44 2.12 -8.31 30.55
N GLU A 45 1.39 -9.38 30.23
CA GLU A 45 0.80 -9.66 28.92
C GLU A 45 0.00 -8.44 28.41
N ALA A 46 0.67 -7.54 27.71
CA ALA A 46 0.00 -6.55 26.89
C ALA A 46 -0.45 -7.26 25.61
N GLY A 47 -1.62 -7.89 25.68
CA GLY A 47 -2.35 -8.28 24.47
C GLY A 47 -2.45 -7.05 23.58
N ILE A 48 -1.78 -7.08 22.43
CA ILE A 48 -1.78 -6.00 21.46
C ILE A 48 -3.22 -5.90 20.94
N LYS A 49 -4.01 -5.01 21.53
CA LYS A 49 -5.35 -4.70 21.02
C LYS A 49 -5.20 -4.13 19.63
N SER A 50 -6.02 -4.61 18.71
CA SER A 50 -6.07 -4.03 17.37
C SER A 50 -6.41 -2.54 17.49
N PRO A 51 -5.84 -1.62 16.67
CA PRO A 51 -6.18 -0.19 16.73
C PRO A 51 -7.69 0.11 16.67
N LEU A 52 -8.48 -0.81 16.11
CA LEU A 52 -9.95 -0.79 16.09
C LEU A 52 -10.58 -0.97 17.49
N GLU A 53 -9.96 -1.76 18.36
CA GLU A 53 -10.44 -2.06 19.72
C GLU A 53 -10.10 -0.95 20.73
N GLU A 54 -9.06 -0.16 20.47
CA GLU A 54 -8.60 0.88 21.41
C GLU A 54 -9.20 2.26 21.14
N PHE A 55 -9.47 2.61 19.88
CA PHE A 55 -9.87 3.99 19.52
C PHE A 55 -11.22 4.10 18.80
N GLY A 56 -11.88 2.97 18.48
CA GLY A 56 -13.15 2.93 17.76
C GLY A 56 -13.03 3.29 16.27
N PRO A 57 -13.99 2.87 15.42
CA PRO A 57 -13.87 2.97 13.96
C PRO A 57 -13.75 4.42 13.43
N GLU A 58 -14.34 5.41 14.11
CA GLU A 58 -14.26 6.81 13.68
C GLU A 58 -12.85 7.41 13.83
N SER A 59 -12.07 6.95 14.81
CA SER A 59 -10.68 7.41 15.01
C SER A 59 -9.73 6.89 13.91
N VAL A 60 -9.97 5.67 13.43
CA VAL A 60 -9.16 5.03 12.38
C VAL A 60 -9.40 5.73 11.05
N ILE A 61 -10.66 6.05 10.72
CA ILE A 61 -10.99 6.81 9.51
C ILE A 61 -10.36 8.20 9.56
N LYS A 62 -10.38 8.89 10.70
CA LYS A 62 -9.69 10.17 10.85
C LYS A 62 -8.18 10.04 10.61
N SER A 63 -7.53 9.04 11.20
CA SER A 63 -6.11 8.76 10.97
C SER A 63 -5.79 8.47 9.49
N TYR A 64 -6.69 7.77 8.78
CA TYR A 64 -6.54 7.53 7.36
C TYR A 64 -6.70 8.81 6.54
N LEU A 65 -7.69 9.65 6.86
CA LEU A 65 -7.86 10.96 6.23
C LEU A 65 -6.61 11.83 6.42
N ASP A 66 -6.11 11.95 7.64
CA ASP A 66 -4.90 12.73 7.94
C ASP A 66 -3.69 12.22 7.12
N PHE A 67 -3.53 10.90 7.02
CA PHE A 67 -2.49 10.27 6.22
C PHE A 67 -2.62 10.56 4.72
N LEU A 68 -3.85 10.55 4.20
CA LEU A 68 -4.18 10.77 2.78
C LEU A 68 -4.00 12.24 2.41
N HIS A 69 -4.49 13.16 3.24
CA HIS A 69 -4.34 14.61 3.07
C HIS A 69 -2.87 15.01 3.09
N ALA A 70 -2.06 14.43 3.98
CA ALA A 70 -0.60 14.63 4.00
C ALA A 70 0.11 14.18 2.71
N ARG A 71 -0.57 13.40 1.85
CA ARG A 71 -0.09 12.94 0.54
C ARG A 71 -0.83 13.57 -0.63
N ASN A 72 -1.56 14.66 -0.38
CA ASN A 72 -2.34 15.40 -1.37
C ASN A 72 -3.45 14.58 -2.03
N ILE A 73 -4.01 13.58 -1.33
CA ILE A 73 -5.27 12.95 -1.72
C ILE A 73 -6.38 13.76 -1.07
N THR A 74 -7.28 14.32 -1.87
CA THR A 74 -8.35 15.23 -1.41
C THR A 74 -9.65 14.48 -1.15
N ASP A 75 -10.59 15.12 -0.45
CA ASP A 75 -11.93 14.57 -0.25
C ASP A 75 -12.70 14.36 -1.56
N ASP A 76 -12.42 15.17 -2.60
CA ASP A 76 -12.99 14.97 -3.93
C ASP A 76 -12.38 13.74 -4.62
N ASP A 77 -11.08 13.48 -4.48
CA ASP A 77 -10.46 12.23 -4.98
C ASP A 77 -11.09 10.99 -4.31
N ILE A 78 -11.36 11.07 -3.00
CA ILE A 78 -12.00 9.98 -2.24
C ILE A 78 -13.46 9.80 -2.71
N ARG A 79 -14.18 10.90 -2.98
CA ARG A 79 -15.53 10.85 -3.53
C ARG A 79 -15.55 10.19 -4.90
N ASP A 80 -14.63 10.55 -5.79
CA ASP A 80 -14.53 9.96 -7.13
C ASP A 80 -14.29 8.44 -7.05
N VAL A 81 -13.46 8.00 -6.10
CA VAL A 81 -13.25 6.57 -5.82
C VAL A 81 -14.53 5.89 -5.36
N LEU A 82 -15.29 6.49 -4.43
CA LEU A 82 -16.59 5.97 -3.99
C LEU A 82 -17.58 5.87 -5.17
N GLU A 83 -17.69 6.91 -6.00
CA GLU A 83 -18.56 6.91 -7.18
C GLU A 83 -18.15 5.82 -8.17
N CYS A 84 -16.85 5.61 -8.39
CA CYS A 84 -16.32 4.56 -9.24
C CYS A 84 -16.66 3.16 -8.71
N LEU A 85 -16.56 2.94 -7.39
CA LEU A 85 -16.97 1.69 -6.74
C LEU A 85 -18.47 1.43 -6.91
N ILE A 86 -19.32 2.45 -6.70
CA ILE A 86 -20.78 2.33 -6.84
C ILE A 86 -21.17 2.02 -8.29
N THR A 87 -20.55 2.69 -9.26
CA THR A 87 -20.94 2.59 -10.68
C THR A 87 -20.36 1.39 -11.41
N SER A 88 -19.11 1.00 -11.10
CA SER A 88 -18.38 -0.03 -11.85
C SER A 88 -18.00 -1.26 -11.03
N GLY A 89 -18.16 -1.21 -9.69
CA GLY A 89 -17.79 -2.29 -8.79
C GLY A 89 -16.29 -2.51 -8.64
N ASN A 90 -15.45 -1.65 -9.23
CA ASN A 90 -14.00 -1.79 -9.18
C ASN A 90 -13.31 -0.43 -9.27
N VAL A 91 -12.08 -0.36 -8.77
CA VAL A 91 -11.21 0.82 -8.90
C VAL A 91 -9.85 0.36 -9.35
N SER A 92 -9.32 1.03 -10.38
CA SER A 92 -7.94 0.87 -10.82
C SER A 92 -7.18 2.18 -10.66
N TRP A 93 -6.01 2.15 -10.04
CA TRP A 93 -5.14 3.30 -9.92
C TRP A 93 -3.87 3.10 -10.73
N ARG A 94 -3.66 3.96 -11.73
CA ARG A 94 -2.46 3.97 -12.58
C ARG A 94 -1.55 5.11 -12.17
N PHE A 95 -0.26 4.82 -12.09
CA PHE A 95 0.76 5.81 -11.76
C PHE A 95 2.12 5.41 -12.35
N GLU A 96 3.05 6.36 -12.37
CA GLU A 96 4.44 6.12 -12.71
C GLU A 96 5.28 6.04 -11.43
N LEU A 97 5.95 4.90 -11.25
CA LEU A 97 6.96 4.71 -10.21
C LEU A 97 8.29 5.29 -10.71
N PHE A 98 8.91 6.16 -9.90
CA PHE A 98 10.13 6.90 -10.27
C PHE A 98 10.00 7.66 -11.61
N ASP A 99 8.81 8.20 -11.88
CA ASP A 99 8.48 9.00 -13.08
C ASP A 99 8.76 8.31 -14.41
N ARG A 100 8.80 6.96 -14.41
CA ARG A 100 9.22 6.17 -15.59
C ARG A 100 8.56 4.80 -15.69
N ILE A 101 8.29 4.13 -14.58
CA ILE A 101 7.82 2.74 -14.60
C ILE A 101 6.31 2.76 -14.43
N PRO A 102 5.51 2.42 -15.46
CA PRO A 102 4.06 2.37 -15.32
C PRO A 102 3.65 1.21 -14.40
N VAL A 103 2.70 1.50 -13.51
CA VAL A 103 2.14 0.55 -12.56
C VAL A 103 0.63 0.74 -12.50
N GLU A 104 -0.12 -0.36 -12.37
CA GLU A 104 -1.55 -0.34 -12.09
C GLU A 104 -1.83 -1.14 -10.81
N PHE A 105 -2.51 -0.52 -9.85
CA PHE A 105 -3.13 -1.20 -8.72
C PHE A 105 -4.63 -1.36 -8.94
N ARG A 106 -5.19 -2.45 -8.39
CA ARG A 106 -6.62 -2.73 -8.36
C ARG A 106 -7.04 -3.18 -6.98
N VAL A 107 -8.33 -3.01 -6.68
CA VAL A 107 -8.94 -3.59 -5.49
C VAL A 107 -8.75 -5.10 -5.51
N ARG A 108 -8.29 -5.66 -4.38
CA ARG A 108 -8.04 -7.09 -4.23
C ARG A 108 -9.36 -7.87 -4.31
N PRO A 109 -9.37 -9.07 -4.92
CA PRO A 109 -10.49 -9.99 -4.77
C PRO A 109 -10.63 -10.41 -3.31
N SER A 110 -11.88 -10.48 -2.81
CA SER A 110 -12.16 -10.77 -1.39
C SER A 110 -11.56 -12.09 -0.90
N TRP A 111 -11.54 -13.12 -1.74
CA TRP A 111 -10.97 -14.43 -1.38
C TRP A 111 -9.47 -14.36 -1.06
N VAL A 112 -8.76 -13.34 -1.58
CA VAL A 112 -7.32 -13.22 -1.39
C VAL A 112 -7.00 -12.76 0.02
N ASP A 113 -7.83 -11.93 0.64
CA ASP A 113 -7.57 -11.45 2.01
C ASP A 113 -7.57 -12.62 3.00
N ASP A 114 -8.55 -13.53 2.91
CA ASP A 114 -8.61 -14.77 3.71
C ASP A 114 -7.38 -15.66 3.45
N TYR A 115 -6.99 -15.80 2.18
CA TYR A 115 -5.83 -16.60 1.82
C TYR A 115 -4.51 -16.02 2.32
N ILE A 116 -4.37 -14.68 2.34
CA ILE A 116 -3.19 -14.01 2.91
C ILE A 116 -3.09 -14.31 4.41
N LEU A 117 -4.20 -14.28 5.15
CA LEU A 117 -4.22 -14.62 6.57
C LEU A 117 -3.77 -16.07 6.80
N GLU A 118 -4.37 -17.03 6.09
CA GLU A 118 -3.97 -18.45 6.15
C GLU A 118 -2.48 -18.65 5.87
N LEU A 119 -1.95 -17.92 4.87
CA LEU A 119 -0.56 -18.03 4.44
C LEU A 119 0.39 -17.43 5.47
N VAL A 120 0.05 -16.27 6.04
CA VAL A 120 0.81 -15.62 7.11
C VAL A 120 0.84 -16.51 8.35
N ASP A 121 -0.30 -17.04 8.76
CA ASP A 121 -0.38 -17.95 9.90
C ASP A 121 0.49 -19.18 9.67
N ARG A 122 0.35 -19.85 8.52
CA ARG A 122 1.16 -21.03 8.17
C ARG A 122 2.67 -20.75 8.15
N GLU A 123 3.10 -19.58 7.67
CA GLU A 123 4.52 -19.24 7.59
C GLU A 123 5.12 -18.74 8.91
N THR A 124 4.27 -18.42 9.90
CA THR A 124 4.69 -17.87 11.19
C THR A 124 4.39 -18.79 12.38
N ALA A 125 3.48 -19.77 12.23
CA ALA A 125 2.97 -20.62 13.29
C ALA A 125 4.03 -21.43 14.05
N ASP A 126 5.10 -21.88 13.39
CA ASP A 126 6.13 -22.73 13.98
C ASP A 126 7.42 -21.96 14.34
N ASN A 127 7.38 -20.63 14.37
CA ASN A 127 8.58 -19.81 14.50
C ASN A 127 8.41 -18.73 15.58
N ASP A 128 8.76 -19.09 16.81
CA ASP A 128 8.79 -18.21 18.01
C ASP A 128 9.65 -16.94 17.85
N ARG A 129 10.34 -16.77 16.71
CA ARG A 129 11.27 -15.66 16.44
C ARG A 129 10.97 -14.93 15.13
N VAL A 130 9.73 -14.92 14.65
CA VAL A 130 9.36 -14.01 13.56
C VAL A 130 9.39 -12.58 14.10
N SER A 131 10.47 -11.87 13.80
CA SER A 131 10.55 -10.44 14.08
C SER A 131 9.37 -9.70 13.44
N MET A 132 8.82 -8.69 14.10
CA MET A 132 7.76 -7.83 13.54
C MET A 132 8.11 -7.28 12.15
N MET A 133 9.39 -7.03 11.88
CA MET A 133 9.86 -6.59 10.57
C MET A 133 9.61 -7.65 9.48
N ARG A 134 9.89 -8.93 9.76
CA ARG A 134 9.64 -10.03 8.83
C ARG A 134 8.15 -10.25 8.60
N TYR A 135 7.35 -10.20 9.67
CA TYR A 135 5.89 -10.28 9.59
C TYR A 135 5.32 -9.17 8.70
N ASN A 136 5.68 -7.91 8.99
CA ASN A 136 5.23 -6.76 8.23
C ASN A 136 5.64 -6.84 6.76
N ASN A 137 6.87 -7.32 6.49
CA ASN A 137 7.33 -7.51 5.12
C ASN A 137 6.53 -8.59 4.38
N LEU A 138 6.24 -9.71 5.04
CA LEU A 138 5.41 -10.78 4.46
C LEU A 138 4.03 -10.26 4.08
N VAL A 139 3.35 -9.58 5.01
CA VAL A 139 2.03 -8.97 4.78
C VAL A 139 2.10 -7.94 3.65
N ALA A 140 3.13 -7.09 3.62
CA ALA A 140 3.29 -6.08 2.57
C ALA A 140 3.49 -6.71 1.18
N VAL A 141 4.33 -7.75 1.07
CA VAL A 141 4.56 -8.50 -0.16
C VAL A 141 3.27 -9.16 -0.65
N CYS A 142 2.53 -9.82 0.25
CA CYS A 142 1.27 -10.47 -0.07
C CYS A 142 0.21 -9.48 -0.58
N ASN A 143 0.02 -8.36 0.13
CA ASN A 143 -0.92 -7.33 -0.31
C ASN A 143 -0.51 -6.70 -1.64
N LEU A 144 0.79 -6.48 -1.86
CA LEU A 144 1.30 -5.95 -3.12
C LEU A 144 1.08 -6.94 -4.28
N ALA A 145 1.34 -8.22 -4.06
CA ALA A 145 1.10 -9.28 -5.05
C ALA A 145 -0.38 -9.37 -5.45
N ALA A 146 -1.27 -9.25 -4.47
CA ALA A 146 -2.72 -9.29 -4.69
C ALA A 146 -3.27 -8.06 -5.43
N SER A 147 -2.68 -6.89 -5.19
CA SER A 147 -3.22 -5.61 -5.68
C SER A 147 -2.60 -5.14 -6.99
N MET A 148 -1.36 -5.55 -7.28
CA MET A 148 -0.65 -5.11 -8.47
C MET A 148 -1.17 -5.83 -9.71
N ALA A 149 -1.78 -5.07 -10.62
CA ALA A 149 -2.40 -5.58 -11.85
C ALA A 149 -1.51 -5.37 -13.09
N ALA A 150 -0.58 -4.42 -13.02
CA ALA A 150 0.43 -4.22 -14.06
C ALA A 150 1.71 -3.62 -13.47
N PHE A 151 2.85 -3.99 -14.03
CA PHE A 151 4.16 -3.41 -13.73
C PHE A 151 5.04 -3.43 -14.99
N ARG A 152 5.48 -2.25 -15.44
CA ARG A 152 6.11 -2.05 -16.76
C ARG A 152 5.15 -2.46 -17.88
N ASP A 153 5.57 -3.35 -18.76
CA ASP A 153 4.79 -3.82 -19.91
C ASP A 153 4.03 -5.13 -19.62
N GLU A 154 4.05 -5.58 -18.36
CA GLU A 154 3.44 -6.84 -17.96
C GLU A 154 2.16 -6.60 -17.18
N THR A 155 1.08 -7.20 -17.65
CA THR A 155 -0.21 -7.25 -16.94
C THR A 155 -0.40 -8.63 -16.33
N TYR A 156 -0.89 -8.67 -15.10
CA TYR A 156 -1.20 -9.92 -14.42
C TYR A 156 -2.38 -9.68 -13.48
N ARG A 157 -3.28 -10.64 -13.41
CA ARG A 157 -4.45 -10.58 -12.53
C ARG A 157 -4.45 -11.80 -11.65
N VAL A 158 -4.69 -11.58 -10.37
CA VAL A 158 -4.85 -12.65 -9.40
C VAL A 158 -6.29 -13.13 -9.47
N GLU A 159 -6.52 -14.21 -10.22
CA GLU A 159 -7.83 -14.86 -10.35
C GLU A 159 -7.85 -16.21 -9.62
N THR A 160 -6.68 -16.84 -9.46
CA THR A 160 -6.49 -18.13 -8.79
C THR A 160 -5.39 -18.09 -7.72
N LYS A 161 -5.31 -19.13 -6.87
CA LYS A 161 -4.21 -19.29 -5.89
C LYS A 161 -2.86 -19.41 -6.59
N GLU A 162 -2.79 -20.10 -7.72
CA GLU A 162 -1.57 -20.21 -8.52
C GLU A 162 -1.11 -18.85 -9.08
N ASP A 163 -2.05 -17.98 -9.47
CA ASP A 163 -1.71 -16.63 -9.92
C ASP A 163 -1.16 -15.79 -8.78
N PHE A 164 -1.73 -15.90 -7.59
CA PHE A 164 -1.23 -15.23 -6.40
C PHE A 164 0.20 -15.66 -6.07
N GLU A 165 0.50 -16.96 -6.06
CA GLU A 165 1.85 -17.44 -5.74
C GLU A 165 2.89 -17.00 -6.79
N LYS A 166 2.51 -16.97 -8.07
CA LYS A 166 3.37 -16.40 -9.14
C LYS A 166 3.60 -14.91 -8.95
N ALA A 167 2.56 -14.15 -8.64
CA ALA A 167 2.65 -12.71 -8.40
C ALA A 167 3.51 -12.42 -7.15
N ARG A 168 3.32 -13.21 -6.08
CA ARG A 168 4.08 -13.12 -4.83
C ARG A 168 5.56 -13.36 -5.06
N LYS A 169 5.92 -14.46 -5.74
CA LYS A 169 7.32 -14.75 -6.08
C LYS A 169 7.94 -13.61 -6.89
N ARG A 170 7.21 -13.08 -7.86
CA ARG A 170 7.68 -11.95 -8.67
C ARG A 170 7.95 -10.71 -7.82
N VAL A 171 7.05 -10.37 -6.89
CA VAL A 171 7.25 -9.25 -5.96
C VAL A 171 8.48 -9.47 -5.08
N GLN A 172 8.67 -10.68 -4.57
CA GLN A 172 9.83 -11.06 -3.76
C GLN A 172 11.15 -10.93 -4.54
N ASP A 173 11.13 -11.26 -5.83
CA ASP A 173 12.29 -11.16 -6.72
C ASP A 173 12.59 -9.70 -7.15
N MET A 174 11.70 -8.73 -6.87
CA MET A 174 11.96 -7.32 -7.19
C MET A 174 13.05 -6.73 -6.27
N PRO A 175 13.84 -5.75 -6.73
CA PRO A 175 14.76 -5.04 -5.85
C PRO A 175 14.01 -4.36 -4.69
N TYR A 176 14.59 -4.40 -3.49
CA TYR A 176 13.97 -3.87 -2.27
C TYR A 176 13.49 -2.40 -2.39
N ILE A 177 14.25 -1.56 -3.10
CA ILE A 177 13.88 -0.16 -3.37
C ILE A 177 12.56 -0.07 -4.15
N ILE A 178 12.35 -0.96 -5.11
CA ILE A 178 11.10 -1.04 -5.88
C ILE A 178 9.97 -1.51 -4.96
N GLN A 179 10.19 -2.58 -4.19
CA GLN A 179 9.19 -3.11 -3.26
C GLN A 179 8.71 -2.04 -2.28
N ASN A 180 9.64 -1.35 -1.59
CA ASN A 180 9.30 -0.30 -0.65
C ASN A 180 8.52 0.85 -1.27
N ALA A 181 8.93 1.30 -2.47
CA ALA A 181 8.23 2.39 -3.15
C ALA A 181 6.82 1.99 -3.56
N LEU A 182 6.64 0.74 -4.02
CA LEU A 182 5.32 0.18 -4.33
C LEU A 182 4.45 0.01 -3.08
N VAL A 183 5.00 -0.50 -1.98
CA VAL A 183 4.29 -0.63 -0.69
C VAL A 183 3.82 0.72 -0.16
N ASN A 184 4.64 1.76 -0.30
CA ASN A 184 4.25 3.13 0.07
C ASN A 184 3.08 3.65 -0.79
N LYS A 185 3.05 3.32 -2.08
CA LYS A 185 1.91 3.64 -2.94
C LYS A 185 0.69 2.81 -2.54
N LEU A 186 0.86 1.52 -2.27
CA LEU A 186 -0.23 0.62 -1.89
C LEU A 186 -0.90 1.08 -0.59
N ALA A 187 -0.11 1.57 0.37
CA ALA A 187 -0.60 2.15 1.60
C ALA A 187 -1.52 3.36 1.40
N VAL A 188 -1.33 4.15 0.32
CA VAL A 188 -2.24 5.22 -0.08
C VAL A 188 -3.50 4.66 -0.70
N PHE A 189 -3.33 3.71 -1.63
CA PHE A 189 -4.43 3.06 -2.31
C PHE A 189 -5.40 2.39 -1.32
N ASP A 190 -4.89 1.53 -0.45
CA ASP A 190 -5.69 0.79 0.54
C ASP A 190 -6.45 1.72 1.48
N ARG A 191 -5.81 2.78 1.96
CA ARG A 191 -6.48 3.77 2.83
C ARG A 191 -7.54 4.56 2.07
N THR A 192 -7.31 4.88 0.81
CA THR A 192 -8.30 5.57 -0.03
C THR A 192 -9.53 4.69 -0.20
N ILE A 193 -9.35 3.40 -0.52
CA ILE A 193 -10.45 2.43 -0.61
C ILE A 193 -11.17 2.30 0.73
N ALA A 194 -10.43 2.12 1.83
CA ALA A 194 -11.01 1.95 3.17
C ALA A 194 -11.83 3.17 3.62
N VAL A 195 -11.37 4.39 3.33
CA VAL A 195 -12.15 5.60 3.62
C VAL A 195 -13.36 5.67 2.70
N ALA A 196 -13.19 5.45 1.39
CA ALA A 196 -14.27 5.52 0.42
C ALA A 196 -15.41 4.53 0.72
N THR A 197 -15.10 3.33 1.22
CA THR A 197 -16.10 2.31 1.57
C THR A 197 -16.65 2.43 3.00
N SER A 198 -16.24 3.45 3.77
CA SER A 198 -16.66 3.63 5.16
C SER A 198 -18.02 4.34 5.30
N ASP A 199 -18.66 4.14 6.45
CA ASP A 199 -19.87 4.90 6.85
C ASP A 199 -19.65 6.42 6.84
N TRP A 200 -18.42 6.87 7.11
CA TRP A 200 -18.07 8.28 7.04
C TRP A 200 -18.24 8.81 5.61
N ALA A 201 -17.75 8.10 4.60
CA ALA A 201 -17.87 8.54 3.21
C ALA A 201 -19.33 8.57 2.76
N VAL A 202 -20.13 7.56 3.14
CA VAL A 202 -21.58 7.56 2.87
C VAL A 202 -22.27 8.78 3.51
N LYS A 203 -21.96 9.07 4.79
CA LYS A 203 -22.54 10.22 5.50
C LYS A 203 -22.16 11.57 4.89
N ASN A 204 -20.95 11.71 4.36
CA ASN A 204 -20.41 13.00 3.90
C ASN A 204 -20.59 13.25 2.39
N PHE A 205 -20.62 12.21 1.57
CA PHE A 205 -20.64 12.35 0.10
C PHE A 205 -21.97 11.94 -0.55
N MET A 206 -22.73 11.03 0.06
CA MET A 206 -23.98 10.51 -0.54
C MET A 206 -25.24 11.26 -0.08
N ARG A 207 -25.11 12.31 0.75
CA ARG A 207 -26.28 13.12 1.14
C ARG A 207 -26.74 13.98 -0.04
N PRO A 208 -28.07 14.05 -0.32
CA PRO A 208 -28.57 14.96 -1.34
C PRO A 208 -28.11 16.39 -1.02
N ARG A 209 -27.52 17.08 -2.00
CA ARG A 209 -27.21 18.51 -1.84
C ARG A 209 -28.53 19.21 -1.51
N LYS A 210 -28.60 19.85 -0.34
CA LYS A 210 -29.68 20.80 -0.06
C LYS A 210 -29.61 21.85 -1.16
N GLU A 211 -30.65 21.95 -1.97
CA GLU A 211 -30.79 22.99 -2.98
C GLU A 211 -30.59 24.35 -2.30
N LYS A 212 -29.69 25.16 -2.85
CA LYS A 212 -29.48 26.56 -2.46
C LYS A 212 -30.38 27.44 -3.29
#